data_AF-A0A1D9G106-F1
#
_entry.id   AF-A0A1D9G106-F1
#
_cell.length_a   1.000
_cell.length_b   1.000
_cell.length_c   1.000
_cell.angle_alpha   90.00
_cell.angle_beta   90.00
_cell.angle_gamma   90.00
#
_symmetry.space_group_name_H-M   'P 1'
#
loop_
_entity.id
_entity.type
_entity.pdbx_description
1 polymer ?
#
loop_
_entity_poly.entity_id
_entity_poly.type
_entity_poly.pdbx_seq_one_letter_code
_entity_poly.pdbx_strand_id
1 'polypeptide(L)'
;MAEEKVVRLTATWYKILLWYKSGVSFIHSTKLKVCHNRRISQHRTFSGLAARGRTSVDWFFGFKLDNVVNDWPLATLRERGELLNITLTPGNVDGRKPVPQLVQSLTGKLFGDFGYISKKLSHQLWQTTGLQLITPLKKI
;
A
#
# COMPACT_ATOMS: atom_id res chain seq x y z
N MET A 1 8.87 -6.47 21.71
CA MET A 1 8.17 -5.47 20.86
C MET A 1 9.12 -5.11 19.75
N ALA A 2 8.91 -5.61 18.53
CA ALA A 2 9.78 -5.32 17.41
C ALA A 2 9.28 -4.02 16.75
N GLU A 3 10.11 -2.97 16.73
CA GLU A 3 9.86 -1.78 15.92
C GLU A 3 9.78 -2.21 14.44
N GLU A 4 8.59 -2.07 13.88
CA GLU A 4 8.30 -2.34 12.47
C GLU A 4 9.02 -1.27 11.64
N LYS A 5 10.16 -1.63 11.03
CA LYS A 5 10.97 -0.72 10.21
C LYS A 5 10.25 -0.41 8.89
N VAL A 6 9.36 0.58 8.93
CA VAL A 6 8.68 1.13 7.76
C VAL A 6 9.59 2.17 7.10
N VAL A 7 10.09 1.85 5.89
CA VAL A 7 10.80 2.83 5.05
C VAL A 7 9.77 3.63 4.25
N ARG A 8 9.71 4.94 4.47
CA ARG A 8 8.75 5.87 3.86
C ARG A 8 9.47 6.76 2.85
N LEU A 9 8.90 6.91 1.65
CA LEU A 9 9.29 7.96 0.71
C LEU A 9 8.11 8.93 0.55
N THR A 10 8.28 10.17 1.03
CA THR A 10 7.23 11.21 0.94
C THR A 10 7.34 12.01 -0.35
N ALA A 11 6.21 12.21 -1.04
CA ALA A 11 6.11 13.13 -2.17
C ALA A 11 6.19 14.61 -1.72
N THR A 12 6.86 15.44 -2.53
CA THR A 12 7.07 16.88 -2.33
C THR A 12 5.77 17.71 -2.46
N TRP A 13 5.69 18.85 -1.74
CA TRP A 13 4.51 19.73 -1.57
C TRP A 13 3.67 20.02 -2.83
N TYR A 14 4.28 20.21 -4.00
CA TYR A 14 3.57 20.47 -5.26
C TYR A 14 2.58 19.36 -5.66
N LYS A 15 2.89 18.10 -5.35
CA LYS A 15 2.06 16.93 -5.68
C LYS A 15 0.80 16.83 -4.82
N ILE A 16 0.85 17.33 -3.59
CA ILE A 16 -0.31 17.36 -2.68
C ILE A 16 -1.40 18.30 -3.23
N LEU A 17 -1.00 19.43 -3.84
CA LEU A 17 -1.92 20.41 -4.42
C LEU A 17 -2.67 19.89 -5.66
N LEU A 18 -2.03 19.04 -6.47
CA LEU A 18 -2.66 18.43 -7.65
C LEU A 18 -3.66 17.34 -7.25
N TRP A 19 -3.29 16.51 -6.27
CA TRP A 19 -4.19 15.49 -5.70
C TRP A 19 -5.43 16.10 -5.02
N TYR A 20 -5.30 17.27 -4.38
CA TYR A 20 -6.44 17.99 -3.77
C TYR A 20 -7.57 18.26 -4.78
N LYS A 21 -7.28 18.34 -6.09
CA LYS A 21 -8.29 18.64 -7.10
C LYS A 21 -9.22 17.48 -7.45
N SER A 22 -8.78 16.23 -7.34
CA SER A 22 -9.60 15.05 -7.67
C SER A 22 -10.13 14.33 -6.42
N GLY A 23 -9.33 14.28 -5.35
CA GLY A 23 -9.68 13.55 -4.13
C GLY A 23 -9.88 12.05 -4.34
N VAL A 24 -9.32 11.47 -5.41
CA VAL A 24 -9.39 10.03 -5.73
C VAL A 24 -8.00 9.43 -5.74
N SER A 25 -7.87 8.26 -5.11
CA SER A 25 -6.62 7.52 -5.06
C SER A 25 -6.85 6.01 -5.11
N PHE A 26 -5.83 5.27 -5.54
CA PHE A 26 -5.84 3.82 -5.66
C PHE A 26 -4.72 3.22 -4.83
N ILE A 27 -5.00 2.17 -4.08
CA ILE A 27 -4.01 1.41 -3.30
C ILE A 27 -3.89 0.00 -3.83
N HIS A 28 -2.64 -0.46 -3.98
CA HIS A 28 -2.33 -1.83 -4.35
C HIS A 28 -1.09 -2.33 -3.62
N SER A 29 -1.04 -3.65 -3.37
CA SER A 29 0.10 -4.33 -2.75
C SER A 29 0.76 -5.27 -3.73
N THR A 30 2.06 -5.10 -3.98
CA THR A 30 2.85 -5.96 -4.86
C THR A 30 3.86 -6.76 -4.06
N LYS A 31 3.99 -8.07 -4.34
CA LYS A 31 5.07 -8.88 -3.75
C LYS A 31 6.42 -8.52 -4.37
N LEU A 32 7.43 -8.33 -3.52
CA LEU A 32 8.83 -8.19 -3.91
C LEU A 32 9.61 -9.40 -3.40
N LYS A 33 9.80 -10.38 -4.28
CA LYS A 33 10.52 -11.62 -3.98
C LYS A 33 12.02 -11.36 -3.99
N VAL A 34 12.71 -11.62 -2.88
CA VAL A 34 14.17 -11.40 -2.77
C VAL A 34 14.99 -12.65 -3.07
N CYS A 35 14.40 -13.85 -2.93
CA CYS A 35 15.04 -15.09 -3.34
C CYS A 35 14.02 -16.20 -3.64
N HIS A 36 14.50 -17.31 -4.22
CA HIS A 36 13.69 -18.51 -4.36
C HIS A 36 13.41 -19.17 -3.00
N ASN A 37 12.23 -19.77 -2.80
CA ASN A 37 11.84 -20.38 -1.52
C ASN A 37 12.82 -21.48 -1.05
N ARG A 38 13.42 -22.21 -2.00
CA ARG A 38 14.47 -23.22 -1.74
C ARG A 38 15.78 -22.65 -1.18
N ARG A 39 16.02 -21.34 -1.32
CA ARG A 39 17.28 -20.68 -0.89
C ARG A 39 17.10 -19.81 0.36
N ILE A 40 15.93 -19.85 1.01
CA ILE A 40 15.65 -19.01 2.19
C ILE A 40 16.67 -19.24 3.30
N SER A 41 17.03 -20.50 3.57
CA SER A 41 18.01 -20.85 4.61
C SER A 41 19.42 -20.31 4.34
N GLN A 42 19.75 -20.01 3.08
CA GLN A 42 21.05 -19.48 2.66
C GLN A 42 21.02 -17.97 2.44
N HIS A 43 19.85 -17.32 2.54
CA HIS A 43 19.70 -15.90 2.26
C HIS A 43 20.25 -15.05 3.41
N ARG A 44 21.23 -14.19 3.12
CA ARG A 44 21.90 -13.36 4.13
C ARG A 44 21.56 -11.87 4.04
N THR A 45 21.35 -11.34 2.83
CA THR A 45 21.22 -9.89 2.58
C THR A 45 20.06 -9.22 3.33
N PHE A 46 18.88 -9.83 3.32
CA PHE A 46 17.71 -9.33 4.03
C PHE A 46 17.35 -10.18 5.25
N SER A 47 18.34 -10.82 5.88
CA SER A 47 18.13 -11.60 7.10
C SER A 47 17.53 -10.72 8.20
N GLY A 48 16.45 -11.18 8.83
CA GLY A 48 15.71 -10.43 9.85
C GLY A 48 14.83 -9.27 9.32
N LEU A 49 14.90 -8.95 8.03
CA LEU A 49 14.09 -7.90 7.39
C LEU A 49 13.02 -8.48 6.46
N ALA A 50 13.41 -9.40 5.58
CA ALA A 50 12.49 -10.11 4.72
C ALA A 50 11.81 -11.26 5.48
N ALA A 51 10.55 -11.53 5.12
CA ALA A 51 9.78 -12.61 5.72
C ALA A 51 9.05 -13.42 4.65
N ARG A 52 8.64 -14.63 5.03
CA ARG A 52 7.86 -15.51 4.14
C ARG A 52 6.41 -15.04 4.11
N GLY A 53 5.95 -14.61 2.94
CA GLY A 53 4.59 -14.17 2.66
C GLY A 53 3.84 -15.11 1.74
N ARG A 54 2.51 -14.96 1.68
CA ARG A 54 1.63 -15.71 0.77
C ARG A 54 0.85 -14.74 -0.11
N THR A 55 0.81 -15.02 -1.42
CA THR A 55 -0.15 -14.39 -2.35
C THR A 55 -1.23 -15.39 -2.73
N SER A 56 -2.20 -14.96 -3.55
CA SER A 56 -3.22 -15.86 -4.12
C SER A 56 -2.59 -17.05 -4.87
N VAL A 57 -1.46 -16.80 -5.54
CA VAL A 57 -0.78 -17.80 -6.39
C VAL A 57 0.21 -18.69 -5.64
N ASP A 58 1.11 -18.16 -4.80
CA ASP A 58 2.17 -18.95 -4.18
C ASP A 58 2.77 -18.24 -2.94
N TRP A 59 3.55 -18.99 -2.16
CA TRP A 59 4.46 -18.48 -1.15
C TRP A 59 5.65 -17.75 -1.79
N PHE A 60 6.12 -16.70 -1.13
CA PHE A 60 7.35 -16.00 -1.50
C PHE A 60 8.14 -15.63 -0.24
N PHE A 61 9.44 -15.39 -0.40
CA PHE A 61 10.27 -14.78 0.63
C PHE A 61 10.71 -13.40 0.17
N GLY A 62 10.45 -12.38 0.98
CA GLY A 62 10.74 -11.00 0.63
C GLY A 62 9.83 -10.00 1.35
N PHE A 63 9.38 -9.01 0.59
CA PHE A 63 8.63 -7.86 1.08
C PHE A 63 7.29 -7.70 0.34
N LYS A 64 6.38 -6.94 0.92
CA LYS A 64 5.22 -6.35 0.25
C LYS A 64 5.48 -4.87 0.07
N LEU A 65 5.21 -4.38 -1.13
CA LEU A 65 5.25 -2.97 -1.47
C LEU A 65 3.81 -2.49 -1.64
N ASP A 66 3.33 -1.72 -0.67
CA ASP A 66 2.04 -1.06 -0.72
C ASP A 66 2.23 0.34 -1.31
N ASN A 67 1.57 0.61 -2.43
CA ASN A 67 1.69 1.87 -3.15
C ASN A 67 0.33 2.54 -3.32
N VAL A 68 0.31 3.87 -3.17
CA VAL A 68 -0.86 4.71 -3.40
C VAL A 68 -0.58 5.62 -4.57
N VAL A 69 -1.48 5.62 -5.55
CA VAL A 69 -1.41 6.47 -6.74
C VAL A 69 -2.66 7.34 -6.85
N ASN A 70 -2.54 8.54 -7.40
CA ASN A 70 -3.71 9.34 -7.73
C ASN A 70 -4.42 8.82 -8.99
N ASP A 71 -5.62 9.34 -9.23
CA ASP A 71 -6.37 9.05 -10.44
C ASP A 71 -5.75 9.64 -11.70
N TRP A 72 -6.08 9.02 -12.83
CA TRP A 72 -5.65 9.45 -14.14
C TRP A 72 -6.51 10.63 -14.61
N PRO A 73 -5.96 11.81 -14.95
CA PRO A 73 -6.78 12.88 -15.51
C PRO A 73 -7.25 12.52 -16.92
N LEU A 74 -8.54 12.69 -17.19
CA LEU A 74 -9.00 12.89 -18.56
C LEU A 74 -8.44 14.25 -19.03
N ALA A 75 -7.54 14.19 -20.02
CA ALA A 75 -7.08 15.32 -20.84
C ALA A 75 -6.38 16.48 -20.10
N THR A 76 -5.09 16.35 -19.75
CA THR A 76 -4.05 17.35 -20.09
C THR A 76 -2.66 16.71 -19.96
N LEU A 77 -1.77 17.04 -20.88
CA LEU A 77 -0.67 16.24 -21.42
C LEU A 77 0.58 16.00 -20.53
N ARG A 78 0.61 16.12 -19.20
CA ARG A 78 1.90 16.03 -18.48
C ARG A 78 2.02 15.28 -17.15
N GLU A 79 0.96 14.89 -16.45
CA GLU A 79 1.13 14.23 -15.14
C GLU A 79 0.24 12.99 -15.06
N ARG A 80 0.89 11.83 -15.16
CA ARG A 80 0.28 10.49 -15.29
C ARG A 80 0.32 9.80 -13.93
N GLY A 81 -0.83 9.31 -13.44
CA GLY A 81 -0.95 8.34 -12.33
C GLY A 81 0.19 8.40 -11.31
N GLU A 82 0.31 9.53 -10.64
CA GLU A 82 1.45 9.86 -9.81
C GLU A 82 1.47 9.01 -8.55
N LEU A 83 2.68 8.57 -8.19
CA LEU A 83 2.93 7.89 -6.93
C LEU A 83 2.85 8.90 -5.77
N LEU A 84 1.81 8.77 -4.94
CA LEU A 84 1.57 9.63 -3.78
C LEU A 84 2.40 9.19 -2.58
N ASN A 85 2.41 7.89 -2.29
CA ASN A 85 3.15 7.34 -1.17
C ASN A 85 3.43 5.85 -1.40
N ILE A 86 4.48 5.35 -0.75
CA ILE A 86 4.80 3.92 -0.70
C ILE A 86 5.17 3.49 0.70
N THR A 87 4.97 2.21 0.97
CA THR A 87 5.46 1.56 2.19
C THR A 87 5.93 0.16 1.87
N LEU A 88 7.09 -0.19 2.42
CA LEU A 88 7.67 -1.51 2.32
C LEU A 88 7.50 -2.25 3.65
N THR A 89 6.88 -3.43 3.61
CA THR A 89 6.70 -4.29 4.79
C THR A 89 7.26 -5.70 4.54
N PRO A 90 7.66 -6.45 5.58
CA PRO A 90 8.00 -7.87 5.43
C PRO A 90 6.84 -8.67 4.84
N GLY A 91 7.14 -9.73 4.07
CA GLY A 91 6.14 -10.49 3.31
C GLY A 91 4.98 -11.10 4.13
N ASN A 92 5.17 -11.31 5.44
CA ASN A 92 4.16 -11.85 6.34
C ASN A 92 3.25 -10.79 6.97
N VAL A 93 3.48 -9.50 6.73
CA VAL A 93 2.64 -8.43 7.26
C VAL A 93 1.30 -8.39 6.53
N ASP A 94 0.22 -8.17 7.28
CA ASP A 94 -1.11 -7.92 6.72
C ASP A 94 -1.11 -6.55 6.04
N GLY A 95 -1.43 -6.51 4.74
CA GLY A 95 -1.37 -5.28 3.92
C GLY A 95 -2.32 -4.17 4.39
N ARG A 96 -3.28 -4.48 5.28
CA ARG A 96 -4.17 -3.49 5.89
C ARG A 96 -3.53 -2.69 7.01
N LYS A 97 -2.48 -3.21 7.65
CA LYS A 97 -1.79 -2.55 8.77
C LYS A 97 -1.07 -1.26 8.39
N PRO A 98 -0.30 -1.19 7.28
CA PRO A 98 0.39 0.06 6.92
C PRO A 98 -0.54 1.15 6.38
N VAL A 99 -1.78 0.81 5.98
CA VAL A 99 -2.69 1.73 5.28
C VAL A 99 -2.93 3.04 6.03
N PRO A 100 -3.28 3.07 7.33
CA PRO A 100 -3.55 4.33 8.02
C PRO A 100 -2.37 5.31 8.03
N GLN A 101 -1.14 4.79 8.08
CA GLN A 101 0.07 5.60 8.00
C GLN A 101 0.36 6.03 6.56
N LEU A 102 0.13 5.12 5.60
CA LEU A 102 0.37 5.35 4.18
C LEU A 102 -0.52 6.46 3.60
N VAL A 103 -1.74 6.63 4.12
CA VAL A 103 -2.73 7.60 3.61
C VAL A 103 -3.02 8.74 4.57
N GLN A 104 -2.17 8.96 5.58
CA GLN A 104 -2.41 9.95 6.64
C GLN A 104 -2.61 11.38 6.12
N SER A 105 -1.99 11.73 5.00
CA SER A 105 -2.11 13.05 4.37
C SER A 105 -3.19 13.11 3.27
N LEU A 106 -3.98 12.06 3.10
CA LEU A 106 -5.00 11.92 2.05
C LEU A 106 -6.41 11.93 2.63
N THR A 107 -7.36 12.49 1.89
CA THR A 107 -8.79 12.68 2.16
C THR A 107 -9.61 12.33 0.91
N GLY A 108 -10.94 12.22 0.98
CA GLY A 108 -11.74 11.84 -0.20
C GLY A 108 -11.85 10.32 -0.37
N LYS A 109 -11.59 9.77 -1.56
CA LYS A 109 -11.86 8.35 -1.89
C LYS A 109 -10.58 7.55 -2.13
N LEU A 110 -10.52 6.38 -1.50
CA LEU A 110 -9.46 5.40 -1.68
C LEU A 110 -10.03 4.10 -2.23
N PHE A 111 -9.60 3.71 -3.43
CA PHE A 111 -10.01 2.46 -4.06
C PHE A 111 -8.97 1.37 -3.81
N GLY A 112 -9.39 0.26 -3.21
CA GLY A 112 -8.53 -0.90 -2.93
C GLY A 112 -9.14 -2.21 -3.42
N ASP A 113 -8.30 -3.22 -3.59
CA ASP A 113 -8.73 -4.58 -3.93
C ASP A 113 -9.42 -5.32 -2.76
N PHE A 114 -9.85 -6.57 -3.00
CA PHE A 114 -10.49 -7.42 -1.98
C PHE A 114 -9.65 -7.65 -0.71
N GLY A 115 -8.32 -7.53 -0.80
CA GLY A 115 -7.42 -7.67 0.34
C GLY A 115 -7.60 -6.56 1.38
N TYR A 116 -8.17 -5.42 0.99
CA TYR A 116 -8.38 -4.27 1.87
C TYR A 116 -9.75 -4.26 2.57
N ILE A 117 -10.62 -5.24 2.31
CA ILE A 117 -11.93 -5.34 2.96
C ILE A 117 -11.76 -5.45 4.47
N SER A 118 -12.18 -4.41 5.20
CA SER A 118 -12.15 -4.36 6.66
C SER A 118 -13.00 -3.20 7.20
N LYS A 119 -14.07 -3.52 7.93
CA LYS A 119 -14.92 -2.51 8.58
C LYS A 119 -14.12 -1.62 9.54
N LYS A 120 -13.20 -2.22 10.30
CA LYS A 120 -12.33 -1.51 11.23
C LYS A 120 -11.44 -0.50 10.51
N LEU A 121 -10.85 -0.91 9.37
CA LEU A 121 -9.98 -0.03 8.59
C LEU A 121 -10.77 1.12 7.98
N SER A 122 -11.91 0.84 7.34
CA SER A 122 -12.77 1.89 6.75
C SER A 122 -13.19 2.92 7.80
N HIS A 123 -13.60 2.47 8.99
CA HIS A 123 -13.99 3.37 10.08
C HIS A 123 -12.81 4.21 10.58
N GLN A 124 -11.64 3.59 10.77
CA GLN A 124 -10.44 4.30 11.18
C GLN A 124 -10.06 5.40 10.18
N LEU A 125 -10.01 5.08 8.88
CA LEU A 125 -9.66 6.03 7.82
C LEU A 125 -10.65 7.19 7.73
N TRP A 126 -11.95 6.90 7.86
CA TRP A 126 -12.98 7.92 7.89
C TRP A 126 -12.81 8.89 9.07
N GLN A 127 -12.52 8.37 10.26
CA GLN A 127 -12.35 9.20 11.46
C GLN A 127 -11.05 10.01 11.45
N THR A 128 -9.93 9.44 10.98
CA THR A 128 -8.63 10.11 11.08
C THR A 128 -8.39 11.11 9.98
N THR A 129 -8.87 10.84 8.76
CA THR A 129 -8.54 11.67 7.59
C THR A 129 -9.74 11.99 6.70
N GLY A 130 -10.96 11.55 7.04
CA GLY A 130 -12.13 11.71 6.18
C GLY A 130 -12.04 10.91 4.87
N LEU A 131 -11.21 9.85 4.84
CA LEU A 131 -10.99 9.05 3.66
C LEU A 131 -11.99 7.87 3.62
N GLN A 132 -12.77 7.82 2.55
CA GLN A 132 -13.71 6.74 2.27
C GLN A 132 -12.99 5.61 1.52
N LEU A 133 -12.75 4.48 2.20
CA LEU A 133 -12.24 3.26 1.59
C LEU A 133 -13.36 2.54 0.81
N ILE A 134 -13.18 2.41 -0.50
CA ILE A 134 -14.06 1.72 -1.44
C ILE A 134 -13.37 0.45 -1.92
N THR A 135 -14.03 -0.69 -1.72
CA THR A 135 -13.55 -2.00 -2.15
C THR A 135 -14.65 -2.74 -2.92
N PRO A 136 -14.32 -3.67 -3.82
CA PRO A 136 -15.31 -4.53 -4.45
C PRO A 136 -16.17 -5.26 -3.42
N LEU A 137 -17.45 -5.47 -3.74
CA LEU A 137 -18.34 -6.26 -2.90
C LEU A 137 -17.94 -7.73 -2.97
N LYS A 138 -17.73 -8.35 -1.81
CA LYS A 138 -17.60 -9.81 -1.72
C LYS A 138 -19.00 -10.40 -1.91
N LYS A 139 -19.24 -11.10 -3.03
CA LYS A 139 -20.46 -11.91 -3.20
C LYS A 139 -20.43 -13.01 -2.12
N ILE A 140 -21.54 -13.11 -1.38
CA ILE A 140 -21.82 -14.16 -0.40
C ILE A 140 -22.45 -15.34 -1.15
#